data_AF-A0A967BEY8-F1
#
_entry.id   AF-A0A967BEY8-F1
#
_cell.length_a   1.000
_cell.length_b   1.000
_cell.length_c   1.000
_cell.angle_alpha   90.00
_cell.angle_beta   90.00
_cell.angle_gamma   90.00
#
_symmetry.space_group_name_H-M   'P 1'
#
loop_
_entity.id
_entity.type
_entity.pdbx_description
1 polymer ?
#
loop_
_entity_poly.entity_id
_entity_poly.type
_entity_poly.pdbx_seq_one_letter_code
_entity_poly.pdbx_strand_id
1 'polypeptide(L)'
;MILVDSSVWIDFFRGTVTPQVEVLDRLLGEEPVAIGDLMMTEVLQGFANERDFNKARRMLGALDLVEIGGRDVMIEAARYFRDLRARGITIRKTIDTLIATRC
;
A
#
# COMPACT_ATOMS: atom_id res chain seq x y z
N MET A 1 -4.05 -2.67 14.12
CA MET A 1 -3.93 -1.78 12.95
C MET A 1 -3.54 -2.63 11.76
N ILE A 2 -4.31 -2.56 10.69
CA ILE A 2 -4.14 -3.36 9.47
C ILE A 2 -3.65 -2.43 8.37
N LEU A 3 -2.44 -2.67 7.84
CA LEU A 3 -1.91 -1.94 6.70
C LEU A 3 -2.36 -2.61 5.40
N VAL A 4 -2.99 -1.83 4.53
CA VAL A 4 -3.58 -2.35 3.28
C VAL A 4 -2.74 -1.96 2.08
N ASP A 5 -2.39 -2.95 1.26
CA ASP A 5 -1.59 -2.79 0.03
C ASP A 5 -2.33 -1.98 -1.06
N SER A 6 -1.57 -1.35 -1.95
CA SER A 6 -2.07 -0.58 -3.09
C SER A 6 -3.03 -1.37 -3.96
N SER A 7 -2.77 -2.66 -4.21
CA SER A 7 -3.60 -3.48 -5.10
C SER A 7 -5.03 -3.60 -4.61
N VAL A 8 -5.24 -3.76 -3.31
CA VAL A 8 -6.57 -3.88 -2.69
C VAL A 8 -7.32 -2.54 -2.78
N TRP A 9 -6.64 -1.42 -2.53
CA TRP A 9 -7.24 -0.09 -2.72
C TRP A 9 -7.62 0.17 -4.18
N ILE A 10 -6.76 -0.21 -5.13
CA ILE A 10 -7.03 -0.06 -6.56
C ILE A 10 -8.28 -0.85 -6.95
N ASP A 11 -8.40 -2.10 -6.51
CA ASP A 11 -9.57 -2.93 -6.79
C ASP A 11 -10.83 -2.38 -6.12
N PHE A 12 -10.71 -1.89 -4.87
CA PHE A 12 -11.80 -1.22 -4.14
C PHE A 12 -12.34 -0.01 -4.91
N PHE A 13 -11.45 0.91 -5.34
CA PHE A 13 -11.87 2.10 -6.10
C PHE A 13 -12.38 1.80 -7.50
N ARG A 14 -11.97 0.68 -8.10
CA ARG A 14 -12.52 0.18 -9.38
C ARG A 14 -13.86 -0.53 -9.21
N GLY A 15 -14.30 -0.81 -7.98
CA GLY A 15 -15.47 -1.64 -7.71
C GLY A 15 -15.28 -3.10 -8.14
N THR A 16 -14.03 -3.57 -8.17
CA THR A 16 -13.71 -4.96 -8.52
C THR A 16 -14.00 -5.84 -7.30
N VAL A 17 -14.85 -6.85 -7.47
CA VAL A 17 -15.19 -7.78 -6.39
C VAL A 17 -14.08 -8.80 -6.23
N THR A 18 -13.33 -8.69 -5.15
CA THR A 18 -12.32 -9.67 -4.74
C THR A 18 -12.51 -10.00 -3.26
N PRO A 19 -12.09 -11.19 -2.79
CA PRO A 19 -12.15 -11.53 -1.37
C PRO A 19 -11.44 -10.50 -0.48
N GLN A 20 -10.36 -9.88 -0.98
CA GLN A 20 -9.61 -8.84 -0.28
C GLN A 20 -10.41 -7.54 -0.15
N VAL A 21 -11.14 -7.15 -1.18
CA VAL A 21 -12.04 -5.97 -1.16
C VAL A 21 -13.21 -6.21 -0.20
N GLU A 22 -13.79 -7.42 -0.18
CA GLU A 22 -14.85 -7.78 0.78
C GLU A 22 -14.35 -7.77 2.23
N VAL A 23 -13.09 -8.18 2.46
CA VAL A 23 -12.47 -8.05 3.78
C VAL A 23 -12.24 -6.59 4.14
N LEU A 24 -11.70 -5.78 3.22
CA LEU A 24 -11.50 -4.35 3.44
C LEU A 24 -12.82 -3.65 3.80
N ASP A 25 -13.88 -3.90 3.04
CA ASP A 25 -15.19 -3.27 3.25
C ASP A 25 -15.76 -3.56 4.65
N ARG A 26 -15.59 -4.80 5.14
CA ARG A 26 -15.99 -5.16 6.52
C ARG A 26 -15.12 -4.49 7.58
N LEU A 27 -13.82 -4.34 7.34
CA LEU A 27 -12.90 -3.75 8.31
C LEU A 27 -13.10 -2.22 8.43
N LEU A 28 -13.52 -1.56 7.37
CA LEU A 28 -13.75 -0.11 7.36
C LEU A 28 -14.87 0.26 8.35
N GLY A 29 -14.47 0.92 9.44
CA GLY A 29 -15.38 1.37 10.50
C GLY A 29 -15.51 0.40 11.68
N GLU A 30 -14.99 -0.82 11.56
CA GLU A 30 -14.95 -1.80 12.67
C GLU A 30 -13.56 -1.92 13.28
N GLU A 31 -12.50 -1.85 12.46
CA GLU A 31 -11.11 -2.06 12.89
C GLU A 31 -10.20 -0.90 12.42
N PRO A 32 -9.08 -0.62 13.12
CA PRO A 32 -8.12 0.38 12.67
C PRO A 32 -7.42 -0.05 11.37
N VAL A 33 -7.83 0.55 10.26
CA VAL A 33 -7.21 0.40 8.92
C VAL A 33 -6.28 1.58 8.66
N ALA A 34 -5.08 1.29 8.19
CA ALA A 34 -4.06 2.28 7.86
C ALA A 34 -3.62 2.19 6.40
N ILE A 35 -3.07 3.28 5.90
CA ILE A 35 -2.44 3.36 4.58
C ILE A 35 -0.97 3.78 4.70
N GLY A 36 -0.11 3.21 3.87
CA GLY A 36 1.29 3.64 3.78
C GLY A 36 1.46 4.82 2.83
N ASP A 37 2.44 5.67 3.11
CA ASP A 37 2.85 6.79 2.25
C ASP A 37 3.10 6.40 0.78
N LEU A 38 3.81 5.30 0.54
CA LEU A 38 4.08 4.78 -0.80
C LEU A 38 2.80 4.24 -1.48
N MET A 39 1.94 3.57 -0.72
CA MET A 39 0.68 3.01 -1.26
C MET A 39 -0.32 4.12 -1.59
N MET A 40 -0.40 5.16 -0.75
CA MET A 40 -1.19 6.35 -1.04
C MET A 40 -0.75 6.98 -2.37
N THR A 41 0.57 7.05 -2.60
CA THR A 41 1.11 7.58 -3.86
C THR A 41 0.72 6.72 -5.06
N GLU A 42 0.91 5.40 -5.00
CA GLU A 42 0.57 4.49 -6.09
C GLU A 42 -0.92 4.53 -6.43
N VAL A 43 -1.79 4.50 -5.41
CA VAL A 43 -3.24 4.51 -5.59
C VAL A 43 -3.70 5.83 -6.23
N LEU A 44 -3.21 6.97 -5.72
CA LEU A 44 -3.61 8.28 -6.22
C LEU A 44 -3.10 8.55 -7.64
N GLN A 45 -1.91 8.06 -8.01
CA GLN A 45 -1.39 8.17 -9.38
C GLN A 45 -2.23 7.41 -10.41
N GLY A 46 -3.01 6.42 -9.99
CA GLY A 46 -3.87 5.62 -10.87
C GLY A 46 -5.13 6.34 -11.38
N PHE A 47 -5.48 7.52 -10.84
CA PHE A 47 -6.69 8.24 -11.23
C PHE A 47 -6.47 9.13 -12.46
N ALA A 48 -7.31 8.96 -13.49
CA ALA A 48 -7.21 9.72 -14.73
C ALA A 48 -7.76 11.16 -14.63
N ASN A 49 -8.67 11.43 -13.69
CA ASN A 49 -9.30 12.74 -13.55
C ASN A 49 -9.19 13.28 -12.12
N GLU A 50 -9.12 14.61 -12.04
CA GLU A 50 -8.91 15.36 -10.79
C GLU A 50 -10.06 15.20 -9.79
N ARG A 51 -11.30 15.02 -10.27
CA ARG A 51 -12.47 14.88 -9.40
C ARG A 51 -12.39 13.60 -8.58
N ASP A 52 -12.10 12.47 -9.23
CA ASP A 52 -12.03 11.17 -8.56
C ASP A 52 -10.74 11.04 -7.73
N PHE A 53 -9.63 11.59 -8.22
CA PHE A 53 -8.41 11.78 -7.42
C PHE A 53 -8.71 12.48 -6.08
N ASN A 54 -9.43 13.61 -6.10
CA ASN A 54 -9.72 14.38 -4.88
C ASN A 54 -10.74 13.70 -3.96
N LYS A 55 -11.60 12.81 -4.48
CA LYS A 55 -12.45 11.97 -3.63
C LYS A 55 -11.60 10.91 -2.92
N ALA A 56 -10.78 10.18 -3.67
CA ALA A 56 -9.89 9.15 -3.11
C ALA A 56 -8.92 9.75 -2.10
N ARG A 57 -8.29 10.89 -2.40
CA ARG A 57 -7.38 11.61 -1.49
C ARG A 57 -8.05 11.94 -0.16
N ARG A 58 -9.30 12.41 -0.18
CA ARG A 58 -10.05 12.74 1.04
C ARG A 58 -10.38 11.50 1.86
N MET A 59 -10.79 10.42 1.20
CA MET A 59 -11.09 9.16 1.87
C MET A 59 -9.84 8.54 2.51
N LEU A 60 -8.77 8.39 1.73
CA LEU A 60 -7.51 7.81 2.21
C LEU A 60 -6.83 8.69 3.26
N GLY A 61 -6.96 10.01 3.15
CA GLY A 61 -6.41 10.95 4.13
C GLY A 61 -7.13 10.97 5.48
N ALA A 62 -8.26 10.26 5.62
CA ALA A 62 -8.92 10.05 6.90
C ALA A 62 -8.39 8.82 7.65
N LEU A 63 -7.57 7.98 7.00
CA LEU A 63 -6.93 6.82 7.60
C LEU A 63 -5.63 7.22 8.31
N ASP A 64 -5.19 6.36 9.24
CA ASP A 64 -3.86 6.50 9.83
C ASP A 64 -2.79 6.32 8.74
N LEU A 65 -1.91 7.32 8.61
CA LEU A 65 -0.80 7.29 7.67
C LEU A 65 0.42 6.67 8.34
N VAL A 66 0.93 5.59 7.74
CA VAL A 66 2.17 4.95 8.16
C VAL A 66 3.29 5.37 7.21
N GLU A 67 4.34 5.98 7.75
CA GLU A 67 5.58 6.19 7.00
C GLU A 67 6.26 4.82 6.79
N ILE A 68 6.25 4.36 5.54
CA ILE A 68 6.99 3.16 5.07
C ILE A 68 8.38 3.57 4.63
N GLY A 69 8.54 4.80 4.16
CA GLY A 69 9.82 5.39 3.83
C GLY A 69 10.75 5.55 5.03
N GLY A 70 11.76 6.40 4.84
CA GLY A 70 12.80 6.65 5.83
C GLY A 70 14.11 5.96 5.48
N ARG A 71 15.21 6.64 5.81
CA ARG A 71 16.57 6.22 5.44
C ARG A 71 16.88 4.78 5.88
N ASP A 72 16.48 4.44 7.11
CA ASP A 72 16.84 3.15 7.70
C ASP A 72 16.08 2.00 7.02
N VAL A 73 14.76 2.17 6.78
CA VAL A 73 13.95 1.18 6.04
C VAL A 73 14.46 1.02 4.61
N MET A 74 14.86 2.10 3.94
CA MET A 74 15.41 2.03 2.59
C MET A 74 16.72 1.24 2.53
N ILE A 75 17.61 1.41 3.51
CA ILE A 75 18.88 0.68 3.58
C ILE A 75 18.61 -0.81 3.86
N GLU A 76 17.75 -1.12 4.83
CA GLU A 76 17.44 -2.51 5.20
C GLU A 76 16.67 -3.23 4.08
N ALA A 77 15.73 -2.59 3.41
CA ALA A 77 15.04 -3.14 2.25
C ALA A 77 16.03 -3.50 1.13
N ALA A 78 17.03 -2.66 0.88
CA ALA A 78 18.09 -2.97 -0.08
C ALA A 78 18.94 -4.18 0.33
N ARG A 79 19.20 -4.37 1.64
CA ARG A 79 19.87 -5.58 2.14
C ARG A 79 19.02 -6.82 1.92
N TYR A 80 17.75 -6.79 2.33
CA TYR A 80 16.84 -7.92 2.14
C TYR A 80 16.67 -8.30 0.67
N PHE A 81 16.55 -7.31 -0.22
CA PHE A 81 16.52 -7.56 -1.66
C PHE A 81 17.77 -8.31 -2.15
N ARG A 82 18.97 -7.86 -1.73
CA ARG A 82 20.23 -8.50 -2.12
C ARG A 82 20.34 -9.93 -1.58
N ASP A 83 19.92 -10.15 -0.34
CA ASP A 83 19.95 -11.46 0.30
C ASP A 83 18.99 -12.45 -0.38
N LEU A 84 17.77 -12.01 -0.71
CA LEU A 84 16.81 -12.81 -1.46
C LEU A 84 17.33 -13.12 -2.87
N ARG A 85 17.92 -12.13 -3.55
CA ARG A 85 18.48 -12.32 -4.89
C ARG A 85 19.64 -13.31 -4.89
N ALA A 86 20.50 -13.28 -3.87
CA ALA A 86 21.58 -14.26 -3.71
C ALA A 86 21.05 -15.70 -3.55
N ARG A 87 19.81 -15.86 -3.07
CA ARG A 87 19.09 -17.14 -2.96
C ARG A 87 18.26 -17.49 -4.21
N GLY A 88 18.39 -16.72 -5.29
CA GLY A 88 17.63 -16.93 -6.53
C GLY A 88 16.22 -16.33 -6.54
N ILE A 89 15.83 -15.58 -5.50
CA ILE A 89 14.51 -14.95 -5.40
C ILE A 89 14.63 -13.47 -5.74
N THR A 90 14.06 -13.04 -6.88
CA THR A 90 14.08 -11.63 -7.29
C THR A 90 12.70 -11.01 -7.12
N ILE A 91 12.56 -10.05 -6.21
CA ILE A 91 11.33 -9.27 -6.04
C ILE A 91 11.19 -8.30 -7.22
N ARG A 92 10.00 -8.23 -7.81
CA ARG A 92 9.78 -7.45 -9.05
C ARG A 92 9.62 -5.95 -8.80
N LYS A 93 9.13 -5.56 -7.63
CA LYS A 93 8.86 -4.17 -7.28
C LYS A 93 9.63 -3.79 -6.02
N THR A 94 10.35 -2.67 -6.09
CA THR A 94 11.08 -2.12 -4.94
C THR A 94 10.15 -1.77 -3.78
N ILE A 95 8.95 -1.26 -4.09
CA ILE A 95 7.95 -0.87 -3.09
C ILE A 95 7.52 -2.07 -2.24
N ASP A 96 7.28 -3.23 -2.86
CA ASP A 96 6.95 -4.47 -2.12
C ASP A 96 8.05 -4.82 -1.10
N THR A 97 9.32 -4.56 -1.42
CA THR A 97 10.43 -4.81 -0.48
C THR A 97 10.44 -3.78 0.66
N LEU A 98 10.12 -2.51 0.38
CA LEU A 98 10.00 -1.46 1.39
C LEU A 98 8.84 -1.76 2.36
N ILE A 99 7.68 -2.14 1.83
CA ILE A 99 6.50 -2.54 2.62
C ILE A 99 6.85 -3.74 3.51
N ALA A 100 7.44 -4.80 2.93
CA ALA A 100 7.81 -6.01 3.66
C ALA A 100 8.89 -5.76 4.73
N THR A 101 9.72 -4.72 4.57
CA THR A 101 10.72 -4.35 5.58
C THR A 101 10.10 -3.59 6.75
N ARG A 102 8.99 -2.90 6.50
CA ARG A 102 8.30 -2.08 7.51
C ARG A 102 7.34 -2.89 8.38
N CYS A 103 6.68 -3.88 7.80
CA CYS A 103 5.72 -4.78 8.45
C CYS A 103 6.43 -5.90 9.22
#